data_AF-A0A381U7U9-F1
#
_entry.id   AF-A0A381U7U9-F1
#
_cell.length_a   1.000
_cell.length_b   1.000
_cell.length_c   1.000
_cell.angle_alpha   90.00
_cell.angle_beta   90.00
_cell.angle_gamma   90.00
#
_symmetry.space_group_name_H-M   'P 1'
#
loop_
_entity.id
_entity.type
_entity.pdbx_description
1 polymer ?
#
loop_
_entity_poly.entity_id
_entity_poly.type
_entity_poly.pdbx_seq_one_letter_code
_entity_poly.pdbx_strand_id
1 'polypeptide(L)' 'EPINEGLHDDYVITAMMMTIDPDTVRYNERLAVGKATINGLSIANKAETIAIGKQLLQFRVRQATTAIKKALARTMTEE' A
#
# COMPACT_ATOMS: atom_id res chain seq x y z
N GLU A 1 -14.36 2.54 -14.61
CA GLU A 1 -13.29 2.62 -13.58
C GLU A 1 -12.48 3.88 -13.84
N PRO A 2 -12.07 4.62 -12.80
CA PRO A 2 -11.17 5.77 -12.96
C PRO A 2 -9.77 5.31 -13.39
N ILE A 3 -9.12 6.07 -14.26
CA ILE A 3 -7.75 5.82 -14.72
C ILE A 3 -6.77 6.18 -13.58
N ASN A 4 -5.63 5.49 -13.47
CA ASN A 4 -4.59 5.88 -12.50
C ASN A 4 -3.87 7.14 -13.00
N GLU A 5 -4.04 8.24 -12.28
CA GLU A 5 -3.45 9.56 -12.60
C GLU A 5 -2.04 9.74 -11.99
N GLY A 6 -1.61 8.81 -11.13
CA GLY A 6 -0.33 8.87 -10.40
C GLY A 6 -0.31 9.86 -9.24
N LEU A 7 -1.46 10.47 -8.90
CA LEU A 7 -1.57 11.53 -7.89
C LEU A 7 -2.28 11.09 -6.60
N HIS A 8 -3.31 10.23 -6.71
CA HIS A 8 -4.15 9.84 -5.58
C HIS A 8 -4.73 8.43 -5.78
N ASP A 9 -5.06 7.77 -4.66
CA ASP A 9 -5.73 6.46 -4.52
C ASP A 9 -5.63 5.54 -5.73
N ASP A 10 -4.66 4.64 -5.65
CA ASP A 10 -4.43 3.63 -6.65
C ASP A 10 -4.35 2.22 -6.04
N TYR A 11 -3.99 1.25 -6.88
CA TYR A 11 -3.76 -0.13 -6.45
C TYR A 11 -2.71 -0.22 -5.33
N VAL A 12 -1.66 0.62 -5.33
CA VAL A 12 -0.60 0.58 -4.32
C VAL A 12 -1.18 0.96 -2.96
N ILE A 13 -1.93 2.05 -2.88
CA ILE A 13 -2.60 2.48 -1.64
C ILE A 13 -3.60 1.41 -1.19
N THR A 14 -4.46 0.93 -2.09
CA THR A 14 -5.45 -0.10 -1.78
C THR A 14 -4.80 -1.37 -1.24
N ALA A 15 -3.74 -1.86 -1.89
CA ALA A 15 -3.04 -3.06 -1.47
C ALA A 15 -2.45 -2.91 -0.06
N MET A 16 -1.89 -1.75 0.29
CA MET A 16 -1.40 -1.48 1.64
C MET A 16 -2.54 -1.41 2.67
N MET A 17 -3.65 -0.74 2.35
CA MET A 17 -4.82 -0.67 3.25
C MET A 17 -5.37 -2.07 3.56
N MET A 18 -5.48 -2.93 2.55
CA MET A 18 -5.93 -4.31 2.70
C MET A 18 -5.04 -5.16 3.62
N THR A 19 -3.79 -4.77 3.90
CA THR A 19 -2.95 -5.47 4.87
C THR A 19 -3.36 -5.26 6.33
N ILE A 20 -4.06 -4.14 6.60
CA ILE A 20 -4.55 -3.78 7.92
C ILE A 20 -6.00 -4.23 8.05
N ASP A 21 -6.84 -3.73 7.13
CA ASP A 21 -8.26 -4.04 7.13
C ASP A 21 -8.83 -3.94 5.70
N PRO A 22 -9.18 -5.07 5.06
CA PRO A 22 -9.85 -5.08 3.76
C PRO A 22 -11.22 -4.39 3.71
N ASP A 23 -11.88 -4.20 4.85
CA ASP A 23 -13.19 -3.55 4.90
C ASP A 23 -13.08 -2.04 4.68
N THR A 24 -11.91 -1.43 4.93
CA THR A 24 -11.66 -0.01 4.63
C THR A 24 -11.70 0.31 3.14
N VAL A 25 -11.57 -0.71 2.27
CA VAL A 25 -11.69 -0.57 0.81
C VAL A 25 -12.97 -1.22 0.27
N ARG A 26 -13.89 -1.61 1.16
CA ARG A 26 -15.18 -2.26 0.82
C ARG A 26 -14.97 -3.52 -0.03
N TYR A 27 -13.98 -4.33 0.33
CA TYR A 27 -13.54 -5.46 -0.47
C TYR A 27 -14.67 -6.46 -0.73
N ASN A 28 -15.41 -6.84 0.31
CA ASN A 28 -16.47 -7.84 0.21
C ASN A 28 -17.62 -7.35 -0.67
N GLU A 29 -18.02 -6.08 -0.53
CA GLU A 29 -19.07 -5.48 -1.34
C GLU A 29 -18.66 -5.34 -2.81
N ARG A 30 -17.39 -4.99 -3.07
CA ARG A 30 -16.84 -4.96 -4.43
C ARG A 30 -16.85 -6.34 -5.07
N LEU A 31 -16.39 -7.35 -4.34
CA LEU A 31 -16.38 -8.73 -4.81
C LEU A 31 -17.79 -9.22 -5.13
N ALA A 32 -18.76 -8.95 -4.25
CA ALA A 32 -20.14 -9.38 -4.39
C ALA A 32 -20.82 -8.86 -5.67
N VAL A 33 -20.41 -7.70 -6.19
CA VAL A 33 -20.99 -7.08 -7.40
C VAL A 33 -20.06 -7.13 -8.61
N GLY A 34 -18.97 -7.92 -8.55
CA GLY A 34 -18.02 -8.05 -9.65
C GLY A 34 -17.21 -6.77 -9.94
N LYS A 35 -17.03 -5.90 -8.94
CA LYS A 35 -16.28 -4.63 -9.00
C LYS A 35 -15.02 -4.66 -8.14
N ALA A 36 -14.41 -5.83 -7.95
CA ALA A 36 -13.14 -6.00 -7.24
C ALA A 36 -11.96 -5.58 -8.13
N THR A 37 -11.98 -4.33 -8.57
CA THR A 37 -10.97 -3.69 -9.41
C THR A 37 -10.61 -2.31 -8.86
N ILE A 38 -9.35 -1.90 -9.07
CA ILE A 38 -8.84 -0.57 -8.75
C ILE A 38 -8.01 -0.09 -9.93
N ASN A 39 -8.47 0.96 -10.62
CA ASN A 39 -7.86 1.46 -11.85
C ASN A 39 -7.68 0.38 -12.92
N GLY A 40 -8.64 -0.54 -13.02
CA GLY A 40 -8.57 -1.68 -13.95
C GLY A 40 -7.67 -2.84 -13.51
N LEU A 41 -6.95 -2.73 -12.39
CA LEU A 41 -6.21 -3.85 -11.79
C LEU A 41 -7.12 -4.64 -10.84
N SER A 42 -7.13 -5.95 -10.98
CA SER A 42 -7.95 -6.84 -10.14
C SER A 42 -7.38 -6.92 -8.71
N ILE A 43 -8.27 -6.81 -7.73
CA ILE A 43 -8.00 -7.16 -6.33
C ILE A 43 -8.75 -8.43 -5.91
N ALA A 44 -9.40 -9.13 -6.85
CA ALA A 44 -10.24 -10.30 -6.55
C ALA A 44 -9.46 -11.40 -5.81
N ASN A 45 -8.17 -11.58 -6.12
CA ASN A 45 -7.28 -12.43 -5.33
C ASN A 45 -6.80 -11.70 -4.06
N LYS A 46 -7.60 -11.79 -2.99
CA LYS A 46 -7.34 -11.11 -1.71
C LYS A 46 -5.94 -11.41 -1.16
N ALA A 47 -5.54 -12.68 -1.17
CA ALA A 47 -4.28 -13.12 -0.58
C ALA A 47 -3.07 -12.53 -1.31
N GLU A 48 -3.12 -12.51 -2.64
CA GLU A 48 -2.09 -11.91 -3.49
C GLU A 48 -2.01 -10.39 -3.31
N THR A 49 -3.15 -9.70 -3.31
CA THR A 49 -3.18 -8.24 -3.09
C THR A 49 -2.60 -7.86 -1.72
N ILE A 50 -2.92 -8.62 -0.67
CA ILE A 50 -2.35 -8.42 0.68
C ILE A 50 -0.85 -8.72 0.69
N ALA A 51 -0.39 -9.75 -0.02
CA ALA A 51 1.04 -10.07 -0.11
C ALA A 51 1.83 -8.93 -0.76
N ILE A 52 1.31 -8.35 -1.85
CA ILE A 52 1.89 -7.17 -2.49
C ILE A 52 1.89 -5.98 -1.53
N GLY A 53 0.78 -5.72 -0.84
CA GLY A 53 0.69 -4.68 0.19
C GLY A 53 1.77 -4.81 1.27
N LYS A 54 2.02 -6.04 1.75
CA LYS A 54 3.09 -6.31 2.73
C LYS A 54 4.48 -6.01 2.17
N GLN A 55 4.75 -6.35 0.92
CA GLN A 55 6.03 -6.03 0.26
C GLN A 55 6.24 -4.52 0.14
N LEU A 56 5.19 -3.78 -0.24
CA LEU A 56 5.20 -2.32 -0.33
C LEU A 56 5.46 -1.65 1.03
N LEU A 57 4.77 -2.10 2.08
CA LEU A 57 5.01 -1.63 3.45
C LEU A 57 6.44 -1.93 3.91
N GLN A 58 6.93 -3.14 3.66
CA GLN A 58 8.29 -3.53 3.99
C GLN A 58 9.34 -2.63 3.31
N PHE A 59 9.14 -2.29 2.03
CA PHE A 59 9.99 -1.32 1.34
C PHE A 59 9.96 0.06 2.02
N ARG A 60 8.76 0.61 2.30
CA ARG A 60 8.61 1.93 2.93
C ARG A 60 9.23 1.98 4.32
N VAL A 61 9.01 0.94 5.13
CA VAL A 61 9.60 0.83 6.48
C VAL A 61 11.12 0.81 6.41
N ARG A 62 11.71 0.02 5.49
CA ARG A 62 13.17 0.00 5.31
C ARG A 62 13.73 1.37 4.92
N GLN A 63 13.11 2.03 3.94
CA GLN A 63 13.56 3.35 3.49
C GLN A 63 13.47 4.39 4.62
N ALA A 64 12.33 4.46 5.30
CA ALA A 64 12.11 5.41 6.39
C ALA A 64 13.08 5.18 7.55
N THR A 65 13.19 3.93 8.03
CA THR A 65 14.09 3.62 9.15
C THR A 65 15.55 3.84 8.81
N THR A 66 15.97 3.59 7.56
CA THR A 66 17.32 3.90 7.09
C THR A 66 17.60 5.40 7.11
N ALA A 67 16.68 6.21 6.59
CA ALA A 67 16.81 7.66 6.59
C ALA A 67 16.87 8.24 8.02
N ILE A 68 16.02 7.76 8.92
CA ILE A 68 16.02 8.17 10.33
C ILE A 68 17.37 7.84 10.99
N LYS A 69 17.87 6.61 10.83
CA LYS A 69 19.17 6.20 11.38
C LYS A 69 20.32 7.08 10.86
N LYS A 70 20.30 7.41 9.56
CA LYS A 70 21.29 8.29 8.95
C LYS A 70 21.23 9.71 9.52
N ALA A 71 20.02 10.26 9.72
CA ALA A 71 19.84 11.59 10.29
C ALA A 71 20.36 11.65 11.73
N LEU A 72 20.03 10.65 12.57
CA LEU A 72 20.49 10.59 13.96
C LEU A 72 22.01 10.45 14.05
N ALA A 73 22.63 9.61 13.21
CA ALA A 73 24.08 9.46 13.18
C ALA A 73 24.80 10.77 12.82
N ARG A 74 24.23 11.58 11.91
CA ARG A 74 24.78 12.88 11.54
C ARG A 74 24.78 13.86 12.72
N THR A 75 23.68 13.93 13.46
CA THR A 75 23.56 14.82 14.63
C THR A 75 24.59 14.48 15.71
N MET A 76 24.88 13.19 15.94
CA MET A 76 25.87 12.75 16.93
C MET A 76 27.33 12.99 16.52
N THR A 77 27.60 13.26 15.24
CA THR A 77 28.95 13.58 14.73
C THR A 77 29.21 15.08 14.58
N GLU A 78 28.16 15.90 14.69
CA GLU A 78 28.24 17.37 14.59
C GLU A 78 28.34 18.05 15.98
N GLU A 79 28.29 17.27 17.09
CA GLU A 79 28.66 17.66 18.47
C GLU A 79 30.10 17.23 18.80
#